data_AF-A0A838I3N8-F1
#
_entry.id   AF-A0A838I3N8-F1
#
_cell.length_a   1.000
_cell.length_b   1.000
_cell.length_c   1.000
_cell.angle_alpha   90.00
_cell.angle_beta   90.00
_cell.angle_gamma   90.00
#
_symmetry.space_group_name_H-M   'P 1'
#
loop_
_entity.id
_entity.type
_entity.pdbx_description
1 polymer ?
#
loop_
_entity_poly.entity_id
_entity_poly.type
_entity_poly.pdbx_seq_one_letter_code
_entity_poly.pdbx_strand_id
1 'polypeptide(L)'
;MAAFVLGAGTFFAVEHWPRAVAPAAKAKTRDSSLPPAVALPSNEAATATAIRFYTGRVKRDPEDTRSQNALAEHYLQRVRESGNEDDLSLALAAARASLTAIPAEQNIGG
;
A
#
# COMPACT_ATOMS: atom_id res chain seq x y z
N MET A 1 29.80 25.28 39.44
CA MET A 1 28.53 24.93 38.77
C MET A 1 28.21 26.00 37.75
N ALA A 2 28.30 25.66 36.46
CA ALA A 2 27.51 26.19 35.34
C ALA A 2 28.13 25.64 34.03
N ALA A 3 27.26 25.14 33.17
CA ALA A 3 27.55 24.48 31.91
C ALA A 3 27.95 25.48 30.81
N PHE A 4 28.64 24.99 29.77
CA PHE A 4 28.31 25.34 28.38
C PHE A 4 28.84 24.24 27.45
N VAL A 5 27.92 23.57 26.78
CA VAL A 5 28.17 22.59 25.72
C VAL A 5 28.45 23.37 24.44
N LEU A 6 29.66 23.23 23.91
CA LEU A 6 30.01 23.69 22.56
C LEU A 6 29.94 22.49 21.62
N GLY A 7 29.06 22.63 20.62
CA GLY A 7 28.79 21.61 19.63
C GLY A 7 29.97 21.37 18.67
N ALA A 8 30.03 20.15 18.17
CA ALA A 8 30.68 19.82 16.92
C ALA A 8 29.71 18.94 16.14
N GLY A 9 29.17 19.51 15.05
CA GLY A 9 28.23 18.83 14.18
C GLY A 9 28.88 17.60 13.53
N THR A 10 28.28 16.44 13.69
CA THR A 10 28.59 15.27 12.89
C THR A 10 27.81 15.38 11.58
N PHE A 11 28.54 15.79 10.54
CA PHE A 11 28.17 15.52 9.16
C PHE A 11 28.03 14.00 8.98
N PHE A 12 26.82 13.51 8.69
CA PHE A 12 26.66 12.15 8.19
C PHE A 12 27.21 12.13 6.75
N ALA A 13 28.36 11.45 6.61
CA ALA A 13 28.95 11.15 5.33
C ALA A 13 27.99 10.26 4.51
N VAL A 14 27.66 10.71 3.31
CA VAL A 14 27.03 9.87 2.28
C VAL A 14 28.06 8.81 1.89
N GLU A 15 27.89 7.59 2.40
CA GLU A 15 28.66 6.42 1.98
C GLU A 15 28.45 6.19 0.48
N HIS A 16 29.54 6.37 -0.27
CA HIS A 16 29.65 6.13 -1.70
C HIS A 16 29.56 4.62 -1.98
N TRP A 17 28.36 4.09 -2.19
CA TRP A 17 28.20 2.68 -2.58
C TRP A 17 28.95 2.40 -3.90
N PRO A 18 29.95 1.49 -3.95
CA PRO A 18 30.59 1.15 -5.21
C PRO A 18 29.63 0.33 -6.07
N ARG A 19 29.32 0.85 -7.26
CA ARG A 19 28.52 0.16 -8.28
C ARG A 19 29.35 -0.95 -8.92
N ALA A 20 29.49 -2.08 -8.22
CA ALA A 20 30.01 -3.31 -8.82
C ALA A 20 28.94 -3.87 -9.78
N VAL A 21 29.09 -3.61 -11.07
CA VAL A 21 28.28 -4.25 -12.12
C VAL A 21 28.82 -5.65 -12.32
N ALA A 22 28.18 -6.65 -11.71
CA ALA A 22 28.47 -8.05 -11.98
C ALA A 22 28.16 -8.36 -13.46
N PRO A 23 28.99 -9.16 -14.16
CA PRO A 23 28.70 -9.57 -15.53
C PRO A 23 27.41 -10.39 -15.57
N ALA A 24 26.55 -10.09 -16.54
CA ALA A 24 25.25 -10.74 -16.72
C ALA A 24 25.41 -12.27 -16.78
N ALA A 25 24.94 -12.95 -15.73
CA ALA A 25 24.79 -14.39 -15.74
C ALA A 25 23.90 -14.77 -16.93
N LYS A 26 24.39 -15.68 -17.79
CA LYS A 26 23.64 -16.16 -18.96
C LYS A 26 22.26 -16.63 -18.52
N ALA A 27 21.22 -16.01 -19.08
CA ALA A 27 19.84 -16.33 -18.78
C ALA A 27 19.57 -17.81 -19.10
N LYS A 28 19.32 -18.60 -18.06
CA LYS A 28 18.80 -19.96 -18.19
C LYS A 28 17.42 -19.84 -18.84
N THR A 29 17.25 -20.46 -20.01
CA THR A 29 15.97 -20.56 -20.71
C THR A 29 14.94 -21.12 -19.72
N ARG A 30 13.95 -20.30 -19.33
CA ARG A 30 12.86 -20.78 -18.48
C ARG A 30 11.94 -21.58 -19.36
N ASP A 31 11.88 -22.89 -19.11
CA ASP A 31 10.83 -23.76 -19.63
C ASP A 31 9.48 -23.17 -19.18
N SER A 32 8.74 -22.56 -20.11
CA SER A 32 7.54 -21.77 -19.81
C SER A 32 6.29 -22.66 -19.78
N SER A 33 6.31 -23.70 -18.96
CA SER A 33 5.12 -24.50 -18.65
C SER A 33 4.61 -24.12 -17.27
N LEU A 34 4.10 -22.89 -17.12
CA LEU A 34 3.31 -22.54 -15.94
C LEU A 34 1.93 -23.20 -16.06
N PRO A 35 1.41 -23.82 -14.98
CA PRO A 35 0.05 -24.34 -15.00
C PRO A 35 -0.95 -23.20 -15.25
N PRO A 36 -2.07 -23.48 -15.94
CA PRO A 36 -3.12 -22.49 -16.16
C PRO A 36 -3.66 -21.96 -14.82
N ALA A 37 -3.93 -20.66 -14.76
CA ALA A 37 -4.49 -20.03 -13.57
C ALA A 37 -5.89 -20.61 -13.27
N VAL A 38 -6.09 -21.06 -12.03
CA VAL A 38 -7.38 -21.56 -11.54
C VAL A 38 -8.12 -20.43 -10.85
N ALA A 39 -9.39 -20.22 -11.22
CA ALA A 39 -10.25 -19.23 -10.56
C ALA A 39 -10.50 -19.63 -9.10
N LEU A 40 -10.27 -18.69 -8.18
CA LEU A 40 -10.61 -18.87 -6.77
C LEU A 40 -12.13 -18.75 -6.59
N PRO A 41 -12.70 -19.41 -5.56
CA PRO A 41 -14.10 -19.23 -5.21
C PRO A 41 -14.39 -17.77 -4.85
N SER A 42 -15.57 -17.28 -5.26
CA SER A 42 -16.03 -15.93 -4.91
C SER A 42 -16.18 -15.76 -3.40
N ASN A 43 -15.75 -14.61 -2.87
CA ASN A 43 -15.88 -14.27 -1.45
C ASN A 43 -16.88 -13.12 -1.21
N GLU A 44 -17.84 -12.96 -2.11
CA GLU A 44 -18.76 -11.81 -2.17
C GLU A 44 -19.46 -11.52 -0.82
N ALA A 45 -19.98 -12.55 -0.14
CA ALA A 45 -20.71 -12.38 1.12
C ALA A 45 -19.83 -11.81 2.25
N ALA A 46 -18.57 -12.27 2.33
CA ALA A 46 -17.62 -11.76 3.31
C ALA A 46 -17.18 -10.34 2.93
N THR A 47 -16.92 -10.08 1.65
CA THR A 47 -16.57 -8.75 1.12
C THR A 47 -17.69 -7.74 1.43
N ALA A 48 -18.95 -8.08 1.17
CA ALA A 48 -20.09 -7.22 1.49
C ALA A 48 -20.20 -6.91 2.98
N THR A 49 -19.92 -7.89 3.84
CA THR A 49 -19.92 -7.71 5.30
C THR A 49 -18.79 -6.80 5.76
N ALA A 50 -17.59 -6.98 5.21
CA ALA A 50 -16.44 -6.15 5.51
C ALA A 50 -16.66 -4.69 5.05
N ILE A 51 -17.22 -4.48 3.86
CA ILE A 51 -17.55 -3.14 3.35
C ILE A 51 -18.51 -2.42 4.32
N ARG A 52 -19.59 -3.08 4.77
CA ARG A 52 -20.51 -2.47 5.74
C ARG A 52 -19.81 -2.11 7.05
N PHE A 53 -18.96 -2.99 7.56
CA PHE A 53 -18.21 -2.77 8.79
C PHE A 53 -17.25 -1.57 8.68
N TYR A 54 -16.39 -1.54 7.66
CA TYR A 54 -15.42 -0.46 7.48
C TYR A 54 -16.11 0.85 7.11
N THR A 55 -17.20 0.83 6.35
CA THR A 55 -18.03 2.01 6.11
C THR A 55 -18.53 2.62 7.43
N GLY A 56 -18.96 1.78 8.37
CA GLY A 56 -19.37 2.23 9.70
C GLY A 56 -18.22 2.76 10.56
N ARG A 57 -16.99 2.31 10.33
CA ARG A 57 -15.79 2.85 10.99
C ARG A 57 -15.42 4.21 10.42
N VAL A 58 -15.24 4.33 9.10
CA VAL A 58 -14.83 5.60 8.47
C VAL A 58 -15.85 6.72 8.65
N LYS A 59 -17.14 6.38 8.81
CA LYS A 59 -18.17 7.38 9.16
C LYS A 59 -18.01 7.95 10.58
N ARG A 60 -17.48 7.16 11.51
CA ARG A 60 -17.26 7.56 12.91
C ARG A 60 -15.90 8.23 13.10
N ASP A 61 -14.90 7.73 12.39
CA ASP A 61 -13.54 8.25 12.39
C ASP A 61 -13.03 8.35 10.95
N PRO A 62 -13.21 9.52 10.30
CA PRO A 62 -12.74 9.73 8.95
C PRO A 62 -11.23 9.66 8.81
N GLU A 63 -10.46 9.87 9.87
CA GLU A 63 -8.99 9.89 9.82
C GLU A 63 -8.37 8.48 10.01
N ASP A 64 -9.20 7.44 10.20
CA ASP A 64 -8.77 6.04 10.31
C ASP A 64 -8.28 5.50 8.96
N THR A 65 -7.04 5.83 8.61
CA THR A 65 -6.36 5.42 7.36
C THR A 65 -6.35 3.90 7.16
N ARG A 66 -6.26 3.12 8.24
CA ARG A 66 -6.33 1.67 8.16
C ARG A 66 -7.70 1.20 7.68
N SER A 67 -8.78 1.76 8.23
CA SER A 67 -10.14 1.44 7.78
C SER A 67 -10.40 1.93 6.36
N GLN A 68 -9.85 3.08 5.98
CA GLN A 68 -9.94 3.57 4.61
C GLN A 68 -9.23 2.66 3.60
N ASN A 69 -8.01 2.23 3.90
CA ASN A 69 -7.25 1.31 3.04
C ASN A 69 -7.95 -0.05 2.93
N ALA A 70 -8.45 -0.60 4.05
CA ALA A 70 -9.23 -1.84 4.03
C ALA A 70 -10.50 -1.71 3.18
N LEU A 71 -11.18 -0.55 3.25
CA LEU A 71 -12.34 -0.27 2.43
C LEU A 71 -11.98 -0.24 0.93
N ALA A 72 -10.85 0.38 0.56
CA ALA A 72 -10.34 0.39 -0.81
C ALA A 72 -10.04 -1.02 -1.33
N GLU A 73 -9.37 -1.86 -0.53
CA GLU A 73 -9.07 -3.26 -0.87
C GLU A 73 -10.33 -4.08 -1.16
N HIS A 74 -11.36 -3.93 -0.33
CA HIS A 74 -12.62 -4.67 -0.53
C HIS A 74 -13.39 -4.20 -1.77
N TYR A 75 -13.35 -2.91 -2.11
CA TYR A 75 -13.91 -2.44 -3.37
C TYR A 75 -13.12 -2.97 -4.58
N LEU A 76 -11.78 -3.03 -4.52
CA LEU A 76 -10.99 -3.66 -5.57
C LEU A 76 -11.28 -5.15 -5.73
N GLN A 77 -11.58 -5.86 -4.63
CA GLN A 77 -12.05 -7.24 -4.72
C GLN A 77 -13.37 -7.35 -5.49
N ARG A 78 -14.32 -6.44 -5.26
CA ARG A 78 -15.57 -6.39 -6.05
C ARG A 78 -15.32 -6.07 -7.52
N VAL A 79 -14.37 -5.20 -7.85
CA VAL A 79 -13.96 -4.96 -9.24
C VAL A 79 -13.43 -6.24 -9.88
N ARG A 80 -12.61 -7.02 -9.17
CA ARG A 80 -12.08 -8.30 -9.69
C ARG A 80 -13.19 -9.33 -9.94
N GLU A 81 -14.19 -9.37 -9.08
CA GLU A 81 -15.29 -10.35 -9.15
C GLU A 81 -16.39 -9.96 -10.15
N SER A 82 -16.70 -8.67 -10.26
CA SER A 82 -17.87 -8.18 -11.01
C SER A 82 -17.54 -7.32 -12.24
N GLY A 83 -16.32 -6.76 -12.31
CA GLY A 83 -15.96 -5.77 -13.33
C GLY A 83 -16.68 -4.42 -13.21
N ASN A 84 -17.42 -4.16 -12.12
CA ASN A 84 -18.15 -2.91 -11.97
C ASN A 84 -17.20 -1.72 -11.71
N GLU A 85 -17.20 -0.75 -12.62
CA GLU A 85 -16.36 0.45 -12.54
C GLU A 85 -16.76 1.40 -11.40
N ASP A 86 -18.00 1.32 -10.90
CA ASP A 86 -18.43 2.11 -9.74
C ASP A 86 -17.62 1.74 -8.49
N ASP A 87 -17.30 0.44 -8.33
CA ASP A 87 -16.47 -0.03 -7.22
C ASP A 87 -15.03 0.47 -7.37
N LEU A 88 -14.52 0.68 -8.59
CA LEU A 88 -13.21 1.29 -8.81
C LEU A 88 -13.19 2.75 -8.35
N SER A 89 -14.27 3.49 -8.63
CA SER A 89 -14.42 4.87 -8.17
C SER A 89 -14.47 4.96 -6.65
N LEU A 90 -15.18 4.03 -5.99
CA LEU A 90 -15.24 3.94 -4.53
C LEU A 90 -13.88 3.57 -3.92
N ALA A 91 -13.15 2.63 -4.53
CA ALA A 91 -11.80 2.28 -4.10
C ALA A 91 -10.86 3.49 -4.17
N LEU A 92 -10.90 4.23 -5.28
CA LEU A 92 -10.08 5.43 -5.47
C LEU A 92 -10.42 6.53 -4.45
N ALA A 93 -11.71 6.72 -4.16
CA ALA A 93 -12.15 7.69 -3.15
C ALA A 93 -11.61 7.35 -1.75
N ALA A 94 -11.71 6.09 -1.35
CA ALA A 94 -11.19 5.62 -0.05
C ALA A 94 -9.66 5.72 0.03
N ALA A 95 -8.94 5.35 -1.04
CA ALA A 95 -7.48 5.50 -1.07
C ALA A 95 -7.05 6.98 -0.97
N ARG A 96 -7.74 7.88 -1.67
CA ARG A 96 -7.47 9.33 -1.59
C ARG A 96 -7.73 9.89 -0.21
N ALA A 97 -8.83 9.51 0.42
CA ALA A 97 -9.15 10.02 1.74
C ALA A 97 -8.16 9.48 2.81
N SER A 98 -7.57 8.30 2.61
CA SER A 98 -6.49 7.76 3.44
C SER A 98 -5.22 8.61 3.31
N LEU A 99 -4.84 8.93 2.07
CA LEU A 99 -3.70 9.80 1.77
C LEU A 99 -3.84 11.19 2.37
N THR A 100 -5.04 11.75 2.41
CA THR A 100 -5.26 13.10 2.96
C THR A 100 -5.25 13.16 4.48
N ALA A 101 -5.44 12.03 5.16
CA ALA A 101 -5.53 11.98 6.62
C ALA A 101 -4.16 12.06 7.33
N ILE A 102 -3.07 11.81 6.60
CA ILE A 102 -1.70 11.88 7.13
C ILE A 102 -0.92 12.92 6.32
N PRO A 103 -0.17 13.86 6.96
CA PRO A 103 0.72 14.77 6.24
C PRO A 103 1.66 14.02 5.29
N ALA A 104 1.87 14.56 4.10
CA ALA A 104 2.66 13.89 3.06
C ALA A 104 4.08 13.53 3.52
N GLU A 105 4.69 14.34 4.38
CA GLU A 105 6.02 14.12 4.95
C GLU A 105 6.08 12.89 5.87
N GLN A 106 4.94 12.47 6.42
CA GLN A 106 4.81 11.31 7.30
C GLN A 106 4.32 10.07 6.52
N ASN A 107 3.84 10.25 5.30
CA ASN A 107 3.34 9.17 4.46
C ASN A 107 4.40 8.63 3.48
N ILE A 108 5.44 8.02 4.03
CA ILE A 108 6.60 7.51 3.25
C ILE A 108 6.22 6.28 2.38
N GLY A 109 5.13 5.60 2.72
CA GLY A 109 4.67 4.38 2.03
C GLY A 109 3.57 4.60 0.99
N GLY A 110 2.92 5.77 1.00
CA GLY A 110 1.61 5.96 0.36
C GLY A 110 0.46 5.59 1.30
#